data_AF-A0AAV5SPP9-F1
#
_entry.id   AF-A0AAV5SPP9-F1
#
_cell.length_a   1.000
_cell.length_b   1.000
_cell.length_c   1.000
_cell.angle_alpha   90.00
_cell.angle_beta   90.00
_cell.angle_gamma   90.00
#
_symmetry.space_group_name_H-M   'P 1'
#
loop_
_entity.id
_entity.type
_entity.pdbx_description
1 polymer ?
#
loop_
_entity_poly.entity_id
_entity_poly.type
_entity_poly.pdbx_seq_one_letter_code
_entity_poly.pdbx_strand_id
1 'polypeptide(L)'
;MAVSPARIASFLVAKFGSDDSPLSYRELDVARHLQKILDSAELGQFYSESDSENECEEKELDPDWNPSDKPEESFAFGDKNIGEEEVMKAIRFMRGTKTGSRPLKVVNRWYRWVRTENHMKKLRKIDQSGEMQRRYRIAKLGKLLFEEMVDMRNKGNILDDENLQIVGKALNRKHNLVAGFKFSYTWLQKWKQAYGITQRRQTKIVSEVNIVNKDIILAKGKTFVEEAREIMMKFPLNAVVNADQSGFVKEMIKNRTLDFIGAKNVSFYVNYHRC
;
A
#
# COMPACT_ATOMS: atom_id res chain seq x y z
N MET A 1 -31.17 16.29 7.59
CA MET A 1 -31.96 16.72 6.41
C MET A 1 -31.90 15.58 5.42
N ALA A 2 -33.05 15.02 5.01
CA ALA A 2 -33.08 13.92 4.06
C ALA A 2 -32.50 14.39 2.71
N VAL A 3 -31.60 13.60 2.14
CA VAL A 3 -31.04 13.85 0.81
C VAL A 3 -32.11 13.52 -0.22
N SER A 4 -32.29 14.37 -1.23
CA SER A 4 -33.22 14.11 -2.34
C SER A 4 -32.42 13.68 -3.58
N PRO A 5 -32.47 12.39 -3.98
CA PRO A 5 -31.77 11.89 -5.17
C PRO A 5 -32.11 12.68 -6.44
N ALA A 6 -33.39 13.08 -6.60
CA ALA A 6 -33.85 13.86 -7.75
C ALA A 6 -33.18 15.23 -7.87
N ARG A 7 -32.91 15.92 -6.73
CA ARG A 7 -32.19 17.20 -6.73
C ARG A 7 -30.70 17.05 -7.05
N ILE A 8 -30.11 15.91 -6.70
CA ILE A 8 -28.72 15.62 -7.05
C ILE A 8 -28.62 15.27 -8.54
N ALA A 9 -29.53 14.44 -9.05
CA ALA A 9 -29.59 14.12 -10.46
C ALA A 9 -29.75 15.38 -11.32
N SER A 10 -30.65 16.30 -10.95
CA SER A 10 -30.83 17.56 -11.68
C SER A 10 -29.58 18.45 -11.65
N PHE A 11 -28.85 18.49 -10.52
CA PHE A 11 -27.57 19.19 -10.43
C PHE A 11 -26.49 18.55 -11.31
N LEU A 12 -26.42 17.22 -11.35
CA LEU A 12 -25.45 16.50 -12.18
C LEU A 12 -25.74 16.71 -13.67
N VAL A 13 -27.00 16.65 -14.09
CA VAL A 13 -27.41 16.95 -15.47
C VAL A 13 -27.11 18.41 -15.82
N ALA A 14 -27.37 19.36 -14.90
CA ALA A 14 -27.03 20.77 -15.14
C ALA A 14 -25.51 21.00 -15.29
N LYS A 15 -24.69 20.19 -14.63
CA LYS A 15 -23.23 20.32 -14.64
C LYS A 15 -22.57 19.61 -15.83
N PHE A 16 -23.09 18.45 -16.23
CA PHE A 16 -22.44 17.56 -17.20
C PHE A 16 -23.22 17.41 -18.51
N GLY A 17 -24.45 17.94 -18.58
CA GLY A 17 -25.35 17.78 -19.72
C GLY A 17 -26.07 16.43 -19.69
N SER A 18 -26.88 16.20 -20.72
CA SER A 18 -27.51 14.91 -21.00
C SER A 18 -26.97 14.35 -22.32
N ASP A 19 -26.66 13.06 -22.32
CA ASP A 19 -26.31 12.30 -23.52
C ASP A 19 -27.25 11.09 -23.58
N ASP A 20 -27.93 10.93 -24.72
CA ASP A 20 -28.90 9.85 -24.96
C ASP A 20 -28.23 8.59 -25.54
N SER A 21 -26.90 8.60 -25.68
CA SER A 21 -26.12 7.44 -26.11
C SER A 21 -26.27 6.28 -25.12
N PRO A 22 -26.30 5.02 -25.60
CA PRO A 22 -26.39 3.87 -24.73
C PRO A 22 -25.16 3.79 -23.83
N LEU A 23 -25.39 3.66 -22.52
CA LEU A 23 -24.32 3.56 -21.53
C LEU A 23 -23.45 2.33 -21.80
N SER A 24 -22.13 2.53 -21.78
CA SER A 24 -21.18 1.43 -21.75
C SER A 24 -21.31 0.63 -20.45
N TYR A 25 -20.78 -0.61 -20.45
CA TYR A 25 -20.78 -1.46 -19.27
C TYR A 25 -20.17 -0.77 -18.03
N ARG A 26 -19.08 -0.02 -18.23
CA ARG A 26 -18.40 0.71 -17.16
C ARG A 26 -19.22 1.89 -16.64
N GLU A 27 -19.94 2.59 -17.52
CA GLU A 27 -20.83 3.68 -17.14
C GLU A 27 -22.07 3.18 -16.40
N LEU A 28 -22.62 2.03 -16.81
CA LEU A 28 -23.69 1.33 -16.09
C LEU A 28 -23.26 0.93 -14.68
N ASP A 29 -22.04 0.43 -14.52
CA ASP A 29 -21.52 0.03 -13.20
C ASP A 29 -21.38 1.23 -12.25
N VAL A 30 -20.79 2.33 -12.74
CA VAL A 30 -20.70 3.59 -11.99
C VAL A 30 -22.09 4.14 -11.67
N ALA A 31 -23.04 4.10 -12.61
CA ALA A 31 -24.40 4.55 -12.40
C ALA A 31 -25.12 3.74 -11.31
N ARG A 32 -24.98 2.40 -11.31
CA ARG A 32 -25.54 1.54 -10.26
C ARG A 32 -24.90 1.82 -8.90
N HIS A 33 -23.59 2.07 -8.85
CA HIS A 33 -22.91 2.41 -7.62
C HIS A 33 -23.40 3.75 -7.05
N LEU A 34 -23.53 4.77 -7.91
CA LEU A 34 -24.09 6.06 -7.53
C LEU A 34 -25.55 5.94 -7.05
N GLN A 35 -26.35 5.11 -7.71
CA GLN A 35 -27.72 4.83 -7.30
C GLN A 35 -27.78 4.24 -5.88
N LYS A 36 -26.96 3.20 -5.60
CA LYS A 36 -26.86 2.62 -4.25
C LYS A 36 -26.49 3.66 -3.18
N ILE A 37 -25.55 4.56 -3.49
CA ILE A 37 -25.17 5.64 -2.58
C ILE A 37 -26.36 6.57 -2.32
N LEU A 38 -27.10 6.96 -3.36
CA LEU A 38 -28.25 7.85 -3.22
C LEU A 38 -29.40 7.20 -2.44
N ASP A 39 -29.70 5.92 -2.69
CA ASP A 39 -30.72 5.15 -1.98
C ASP A 39 -30.36 5.01 -0.49
N SER A 40 -29.08 4.73 -0.19
CA SER A 40 -28.58 4.66 1.20
C SER A 40 -28.66 6.01 1.93
N ALA A 41 -28.44 7.11 1.21
CA ALA A 41 -28.52 8.46 1.73
C ALA A 41 -29.98 8.90 2.00
N GLU A 42 -30.94 8.41 1.22
CA GLU A 42 -32.37 8.62 1.44
C GLU A 42 -32.87 7.90 2.69
N LEU A 43 -32.39 6.67 2.94
CA LEU A 43 -32.72 5.86 4.12
C LEU A 43 -32.00 6.32 5.41
N GLY A 44 -31.11 7.30 5.34
CA GLY A 44 -30.30 7.75 6.48
C GLY A 44 -29.33 6.68 7.02
N GLN A 45 -29.13 5.59 6.28
CA GLN A 45 -28.24 4.50 6.62
C GLN A 45 -26.96 4.62 5.79
N PHE A 46 -25.99 5.40 6.28
CA PHE A 46 -24.64 5.38 5.74
C PHE A 46 -23.87 4.20 6.36
N TYR A 47 -24.16 2.98 5.90
CA TYR A 47 -23.21 1.89 5.98
C TYR A 47 -22.42 1.88 4.67
N SER A 48 -21.26 2.53 4.68
CA SER A 48 -20.17 2.06 3.84
C SER A 48 -19.56 0.86 4.57
N GLU A 49 -20.24 -0.28 4.53
CA GLU A 49 -19.49 -1.51 4.44
C GLU A 49 -18.77 -1.41 3.09
N SER A 50 -17.50 -0.98 3.13
CA SER A 50 -16.55 -1.39 2.12
C SER A 50 -16.31 -2.88 2.31
N ASP A 51 -17.37 -3.68 2.18
CA ASP A 51 -17.25 -5.07 1.81
C ASP A 51 -16.68 -5.01 0.42
N SER A 52 -15.35 -5.12 0.38
CA SER A 52 -14.60 -5.44 -0.82
C SER A 52 -14.96 -6.87 -1.25
N GLU A 53 -16.24 -7.15 -1.47
CA GLU A 53 -16.69 -8.21 -2.34
C GLU A 53 -16.52 -7.67 -3.77
N ASN A 54 -15.27 -7.51 -4.17
CA ASN A 54 -14.96 -7.31 -5.57
C ASN A 54 -15.30 -8.63 -6.27
N GLU A 55 -16.40 -8.62 -7.03
CA GLU A 55 -16.63 -9.55 -8.11
C GLU A 55 -15.32 -9.74 -8.87
N CYS A 56 -14.91 -11.01 -8.96
CA CYS A 56 -13.74 -11.42 -9.69
C CYS A 56 -14.00 -11.18 -11.19
N GLU A 57 -13.90 -9.92 -11.64
CA GLU A 57 -13.59 -9.66 -13.03
C GLU A 57 -12.28 -10.40 -13.32
N GLU A 58 -12.29 -11.26 -14.35
CA GLU A 58 -11.11 -11.91 -14.92
C GLU A 58 -10.13 -10.86 -15.45
N LYS A 59 -9.48 -10.15 -14.52
CA LYS A 59 -8.37 -9.27 -14.80
C LYS A 59 -7.17 -10.19 -14.95
N GLU A 60 -6.63 -10.23 -16.17
CA GLU A 60 -5.34 -10.85 -16.51
C GLU A 60 -4.41 -10.85 -15.29
N LEU A 61 -4.24 -12.05 -14.72
CA LEU A 61 -3.46 -12.27 -13.50
C LEU A 61 -2.03 -11.80 -13.75
N ASP A 62 -1.39 -11.13 -12.78
CA ASP A 62 0.07 -11.06 -12.76
C ASP A 62 0.58 -12.40 -12.19
N PRO A 63 1.12 -13.35 -12.96
CA PRO A 63 1.70 -14.56 -12.39
C PRO A 63 3.17 -14.30 -12.02
N ASP A 64 3.71 -15.20 -11.21
CA ASP A 64 5.14 -15.34 -10.86
C ASP A 64 5.71 -14.40 -9.79
N TRP A 65 4.97 -14.16 -8.72
CA TRP A 65 5.59 -13.79 -7.46
C TRP A 65 5.16 -14.76 -6.36
N ASN A 66 6.12 -15.52 -5.85
CA ASN A 66 5.96 -16.31 -4.64
C ASN A 66 6.82 -15.66 -3.54
N PRO A 67 6.25 -15.30 -2.39
CA PRO A 67 7.02 -14.72 -1.29
C PRO A 67 8.10 -15.64 -0.71
N SER A 68 8.02 -16.94 -0.98
CA SER A 68 9.07 -17.90 -0.64
C SER A 68 10.25 -17.85 -1.61
N ASP A 69 10.08 -17.25 -2.80
CA ASP A 69 11.16 -17.04 -3.74
C ASP A 69 12.07 -15.96 -3.15
N LYS A 70 13.11 -16.41 -2.45
CA LYS A 70 14.23 -15.53 -2.16
C LYS A 70 14.80 -15.09 -3.51
N PRO A 71 15.02 -13.79 -3.76
CA PRO A 71 15.81 -13.40 -4.90
C PRO A 71 17.13 -14.17 -4.79
N GLU A 72 17.47 -14.98 -5.80
CA GLU A 72 18.78 -15.61 -5.85
C GLU A 72 19.82 -14.49 -5.86
N GLU A 73 20.38 -14.17 -4.68
CA GLU A 73 21.36 -13.09 -4.52
C GLU A 73 22.61 -13.35 -5.34
N SER A 74 22.81 -14.62 -5.76
CA SER A 74 23.95 -15.03 -6.57
C SER A 74 23.63 -16.21 -7.48
N PHE A 75 24.28 -16.21 -8.63
CA PHE A 75 24.20 -17.27 -9.64
C PHE A 75 25.46 -18.13 -9.58
N ALA A 76 25.28 -19.45 -9.51
CA ALA A 76 26.40 -20.38 -9.59
C ALA A 76 26.95 -20.47 -11.03
N PHE A 77 28.23 -20.14 -11.21
CA PHE A 77 29.00 -20.29 -12.44
C PHE A 77 30.24 -21.15 -12.15
N GLY A 78 30.06 -22.47 -12.16
CA GLY A 78 31.04 -23.41 -11.62
C GLY A 78 31.12 -23.23 -10.10
N ASP A 79 32.34 -23.07 -9.58
CA ASP A 79 32.60 -22.95 -8.13
C ASP A 79 32.36 -21.53 -7.58
N LYS A 80 31.89 -20.59 -8.41
CA LYS A 80 31.68 -19.20 -8.02
C LYS A 80 30.22 -18.82 -8.01
N ASN A 81 29.81 -18.15 -6.95
CA ASN A 81 28.52 -17.48 -6.83
C ASN A 81 28.69 -16.00 -7.20
N ILE A 82 28.00 -15.56 -8.24
CA ILE A 82 28.13 -14.21 -8.82
C ILE A 82 26.85 -13.43 -8.60
N GLY A 83 26.96 -12.23 -8.05
CA GLY A 83 25.80 -11.36 -7.83
C GLY A 83 25.10 -10.94 -9.13
N GLU A 84 23.79 -10.73 -9.08
CA GLU A 84 22.99 -10.39 -10.25
C GLU A 84 23.50 -9.15 -10.99
N GLU A 85 23.90 -8.09 -10.27
CA GLU A 85 24.42 -6.88 -10.92
C GLU A 85 25.61 -7.18 -11.83
N GLU A 86 26.49 -8.09 -11.40
CA GLU A 86 27.65 -8.49 -12.17
C GLU A 86 27.27 -9.41 -13.34
N VAL A 87 26.31 -10.32 -13.13
CA VAL A 87 25.74 -11.14 -14.22
C VAL A 87 25.08 -10.25 -15.29
N MET A 88 24.34 -9.21 -14.88
CA MET A 88 23.68 -8.28 -15.79
C MET A 88 24.66 -7.36 -16.52
N LYS A 89 25.74 -6.93 -15.86
CA LYS A 89 26.87 -6.24 -16.51
C LYS A 89 27.52 -7.14 -17.57
N ALA A 90 27.72 -8.43 -17.26
CA ALA A 90 28.25 -9.41 -18.20
C ALA A 90 27.33 -9.65 -19.40
N ILE A 91 26.01 -9.78 -19.18
CA ILE A 91 25.01 -9.91 -20.25
C ILE A 91 25.00 -8.68 -21.17
N ARG A 92 24.98 -7.47 -20.59
CA ARG A 92 25.05 -6.22 -21.38
C ARG A 92 26.35 -6.13 -22.19
N PHE A 93 27.48 -6.45 -21.56
CA PHE A 93 28.77 -6.48 -22.25
C PHE A 93 28.77 -7.49 -23.39
N MET A 94 28.24 -8.70 -23.16
CA MET A 94 28.11 -9.75 -24.16
C MET A 94 27.27 -9.30 -25.36
N ARG A 95 26.16 -8.57 -25.17
CA ARG A 95 25.27 -8.08 -26.24
C ARG A 95 25.74 -6.79 -26.94
N GLY A 96 26.68 -6.05 -26.36
CA GLY A 96 27.08 -4.71 -26.84
C GLY A 96 27.90 -4.69 -28.14
N THR A 97 27.63 -5.57 -29.10
CA THR A 97 28.30 -5.65 -30.40
C THR A 97 27.29 -5.73 -31.54
N LYS A 98 27.64 -5.16 -32.71
CA LYS A 98 26.80 -5.16 -33.92
C LYS A 98 26.41 -6.57 -34.41
N THR A 99 27.18 -7.60 -34.06
CA THR A 99 26.97 -9.02 -34.42
C THR A 99 26.10 -9.79 -33.42
N GLY A 100 25.53 -9.14 -32.41
CA GLY A 100 24.57 -9.73 -31.47
C GLY A 100 25.14 -10.46 -30.25
N SER A 101 26.37 -11.00 -30.30
CA SER A 101 27.03 -11.60 -29.13
C SER A 101 28.56 -11.65 -29.22
N ARG A 102 29.27 -11.31 -28.13
CA ARG A 102 30.74 -11.43 -28.02
C ARG A 102 31.18 -12.90 -27.83
N PRO A 103 32.32 -13.32 -28.42
CA PRO A 103 32.84 -14.66 -28.24
C PRO A 103 33.37 -14.90 -26.82
N LEU A 104 33.37 -16.16 -26.36
CA LEU A 104 33.79 -16.58 -25.01
C LEU A 104 35.15 -16.01 -24.62
N LYS A 105 36.16 -16.04 -25.51
CA LYS A 105 37.51 -15.51 -25.21
C LYS A 105 37.48 -14.04 -24.79
N VAL A 106 36.62 -13.23 -25.39
CA VAL A 106 36.48 -11.80 -25.08
C VAL A 106 35.71 -11.61 -23.77
N VAL A 107 34.61 -12.34 -23.59
CA VAL A 107 33.82 -12.26 -22.34
C VAL A 107 34.62 -12.74 -21.15
N ASN A 108 35.33 -13.87 -21.26
CA ASN A 108 36.21 -14.42 -20.23
C ASN A 108 37.29 -13.42 -19.77
N ARG A 109 37.88 -12.67 -20.71
CA ARG A 109 38.93 -11.68 -20.40
C ARG A 109 38.45 -10.64 -19.39
N TRP A 110 37.19 -10.23 -19.48
CA TRP A 110 36.58 -9.22 -18.63
C TRP A 110 35.85 -9.83 -17.43
N TYR A 111 35.21 -10.99 -17.62
CA TYR A 111 34.45 -11.71 -16.61
C TYR A 111 35.07 -13.10 -16.41
N ARG A 112 36.07 -13.17 -15.53
CA ARG A 112 36.93 -14.37 -15.32
C ARG A 112 36.18 -15.60 -14.81
N TRP A 113 34.96 -15.42 -14.30
CA TRP A 113 34.05 -16.49 -13.90
C TRP A 113 33.32 -17.13 -15.09
N VAL A 114 33.27 -16.47 -16.26
CA VAL A 114 32.74 -17.04 -17.51
C VAL A 114 33.83 -17.86 -18.19
N ARG A 115 34.05 -19.09 -17.71
CA ARG A 115 35.16 -19.95 -18.15
C ARG A 115 34.81 -20.86 -19.33
N THR A 116 33.58 -21.37 -19.36
CA THR A 116 33.17 -22.42 -20.28
C THR A 116 32.07 -21.96 -21.22
N GLU A 117 31.90 -22.67 -22.33
CA GLU A 117 30.77 -22.43 -23.24
C GLU A 117 29.43 -22.68 -22.54
N ASN A 118 29.38 -23.57 -21.55
CA ASN A 118 28.20 -23.77 -20.71
C ASN A 118 27.84 -22.51 -19.89
N HIS A 119 28.83 -21.76 -19.41
CA HIS A 119 28.58 -20.47 -18.73
C HIS A 119 28.00 -19.44 -19.72
N MET A 120 28.50 -19.41 -20.96
CA MET A 120 27.93 -18.56 -22.02
C MET A 120 26.51 -18.97 -22.40
N LYS A 121 26.21 -20.27 -22.49
CA LYS A 121 24.84 -20.78 -22.69
C LYS A 121 23.93 -20.40 -21.52
N LYS A 122 24.43 -20.46 -20.29
CA LYS A 122 23.69 -20.04 -19.10
C LYS A 122 23.38 -18.54 -19.12
N LEU A 123 24.34 -17.69 -19.47
CA LEU A 123 24.11 -16.25 -19.66
C LEU A 123 23.06 -15.99 -20.73
N ARG A 124 23.14 -16.67 -21.88
CA ARG A 124 22.15 -16.57 -22.95
C ARG A 124 20.76 -17.03 -22.50
N LYS A 125 20.65 -18.10 -21.70
CA LYS A 125 19.37 -18.55 -21.13
C LYS A 125 18.77 -17.53 -20.15
N ILE A 126 19.58 -16.95 -19.26
CA ILE A 126 19.14 -15.90 -18.32
C ILE A 126 18.66 -14.66 -19.07
N ASP A 127 19.34 -14.35 -20.17
CA ASP A 127 19.07 -13.22 -21.04
C ASP A 127 17.87 -13.43 -21.98
N GLN A 128 17.62 -14.68 -22.41
CA GLN A 128 16.47 -15.06 -23.22
C GLN A 128 15.21 -15.28 -22.40
N SER A 129 15.31 -15.84 -21.19
CA SER A 129 14.10 -16.13 -20.40
C SER A 129 13.42 -14.84 -19.97
N GLY A 130 14.16 -13.80 -19.57
CA GLY A 130 13.61 -12.51 -19.13
C GLY A 130 12.76 -12.57 -17.85
N GLU A 131 12.10 -13.69 -17.60
CA GLU A 131 11.29 -14.07 -16.45
C GLU A 131 12.07 -14.00 -15.15
N MET A 132 13.33 -14.46 -15.14
CA MET A 132 14.13 -14.44 -13.91
C MET A 132 14.50 -13.01 -13.49
N GLN A 133 14.86 -12.17 -14.46
CA GLN A 133 15.06 -10.73 -14.24
C GLN A 133 13.74 -10.07 -13.83
N ARG A 134 12.62 -10.49 -14.42
CA ARG A 134 11.30 -9.98 -14.08
C ARG A 134 10.93 -10.32 -12.63
N ARG A 135 11.08 -11.59 -12.21
CA ARG A 135 10.79 -12.06 -10.84
C ARG A 135 11.59 -11.31 -9.80
N TYR A 136 12.90 -11.16 -10.02
CA TYR A 136 13.75 -10.35 -9.14
C TYR A 136 13.26 -8.90 -9.05
N ARG A 137 12.97 -8.27 -10.19
CA ARG A 137 12.49 -6.88 -10.20
C ARG A 137 11.14 -6.72 -9.50
N ILE A 138 10.25 -7.72 -9.57
CA ILE A 138 9.02 -7.76 -8.77
C ILE A 138 9.35 -7.90 -7.28
N ALA A 139 10.28 -8.79 -6.90
CA ALA A 139 10.68 -8.96 -5.50
C ALA A 139 11.29 -7.67 -4.93
N LYS A 140 12.15 -7.00 -5.69
CA LYS A 140 12.71 -5.69 -5.36
C LYS A 140 11.62 -4.62 -5.21
N LEU A 141 10.64 -4.60 -6.13
CA LEU A 141 9.49 -3.71 -6.04
C LEU A 141 8.65 -3.99 -4.78
N GLY A 142 8.45 -5.25 -4.44
CA GLY A 142 7.75 -5.67 -3.22
C GLY A 142 8.46 -5.22 -1.95
N LYS A 143 9.81 -5.25 -1.93
CA LYS A 143 10.60 -4.73 -0.80
C LYS A 143 10.50 -3.21 -0.68
N LEU A 144 10.60 -2.49 -1.79
CA LEU A 144 10.45 -1.02 -1.79
C LEU A 144 9.05 -0.59 -1.34
N LEU A 145 8.00 -1.29 -1.80
CA LEU A 145 6.63 -1.03 -1.35
C LEU A 145 6.48 -1.26 0.16
N PHE A 146 7.17 -2.27 0.70
CA PHE A 146 7.14 -2.57 2.12
C PHE A 146 7.78 -1.45 2.96
N GLU A 147 8.95 -0.98 2.55
CA GLU A 147 9.64 0.14 3.20
C GLU A 147 8.76 1.41 3.19
N GLU A 148 8.15 1.74 2.04
CA GLU A 148 7.26 2.90 1.93
C GLU A 148 5.98 2.74 2.78
N MET A 149 5.41 1.54 2.84
CA MET A 149 4.24 1.24 3.67
C MET A 149 4.54 1.46 5.16
N VAL A 150 5.71 1.01 5.63
CA VAL A 150 6.18 1.23 7.00
C VAL A 150 6.31 2.73 7.30
N ASP A 151 6.85 3.50 6.36
CA ASP A 151 6.99 4.95 6.52
C ASP A 151 5.62 5.65 6.58
N MET A 152 4.68 5.29 5.69
CA MET A 152 3.32 5.81 5.72
C MET A 152 2.60 5.46 7.03
N ARG A 153 2.79 4.23 7.53
CA ARG A 153 2.26 3.79 8.82
C ARG A 153 2.83 4.61 9.98
N ASN A 154 4.13 4.86 9.99
CA ASN A 154 4.79 5.67 11.04
C ASN A 154 4.33 7.13 11.01
N LYS A 155 4.02 7.63 9.80
CA LYS A 155 3.33 8.91 9.56
C LYS A 155 1.83 8.86 9.84
N GLY A 156 1.30 7.76 10.37
CA GLY A 156 -0.10 7.62 10.82
C GLY A 156 -1.12 7.73 9.69
N ASN A 157 -0.74 7.46 8.45
CA ASN A 157 -1.64 7.48 7.31
C ASN A 157 -2.63 6.31 7.39
N ILE A 158 -3.86 6.53 6.92
CA ILE A 158 -4.83 5.46 6.69
C ILE A 158 -4.44 4.72 5.40
N LEU A 159 -4.18 3.43 5.52
CA LEU A 159 -3.73 2.58 4.44
C LEU A 159 -4.84 1.62 4.01
N ASP A 160 -5.12 1.62 2.71
CA ASP A 160 -5.98 0.66 2.04
C ASP A 160 -5.30 0.09 0.79
N ASP A 161 -5.96 -0.87 0.15
CA ASP A 161 -5.41 -1.57 -1.01
C ASP A 161 -5.22 -0.62 -2.20
N GLU A 162 -6.11 0.36 -2.38
CA GLU A 162 -6.01 1.37 -3.43
C GLU A 162 -4.79 2.26 -3.24
N ASN A 163 -4.56 2.77 -2.02
CA ASN A 163 -3.40 3.55 -1.66
C ASN A 163 -2.11 2.78 -1.94
N LEU A 164 -2.04 1.49 -1.55
CA LEU A 164 -0.88 0.65 -1.82
C LEU A 164 -0.66 0.42 -3.32
N GLN A 165 -1.72 0.26 -4.12
CA GLN A 165 -1.59 0.12 -5.57
C GLN A 165 -1.07 1.42 -6.22
N ILE A 166 -1.55 2.58 -5.80
CA ILE A 166 -1.10 3.88 -6.30
C ILE A 166 0.39 4.07 -6.01
N VAL A 167 0.78 3.86 -4.75
CA VAL A 167 2.18 3.99 -4.30
C VAL A 167 3.07 2.97 -5.00
N GLY A 168 2.63 1.72 -5.10
CA GLY A 168 3.34 0.67 -5.82
C GLY A 168 3.57 1.02 -7.30
N LYS A 169 2.54 1.49 -8.01
CA LYS A 169 2.66 1.93 -9.40
C LYS A 169 3.64 3.09 -9.55
N ALA A 170 3.62 4.05 -8.62
CA ALA A 170 4.56 5.16 -8.59
C ALA A 170 6.01 4.69 -8.39
N LEU A 171 6.26 3.78 -7.45
CA LEU A 171 7.58 3.17 -7.22
C LEU A 171 8.08 2.40 -8.45
N ASN A 172 7.21 1.62 -9.09
CA ASN A 172 7.57 0.89 -10.30
C ASN A 172 7.99 1.82 -11.46
N ARG A 173 7.27 2.93 -11.65
CA ARG A 173 7.61 3.96 -12.64
C ARG A 173 8.92 4.67 -12.29
N LYS A 174 9.10 5.06 -11.03
CA LYS A 174 10.29 5.76 -10.52
C LYS A 174 11.57 4.94 -10.72
N HIS A 175 11.51 3.63 -10.46
CA HIS A 175 12.66 2.74 -10.54
C HIS A 175 12.76 1.95 -11.86
N ASN A 176 11.79 2.15 -12.77
CA ASN A 176 11.68 1.45 -14.06
C ASN A 176 11.94 -0.06 -13.96
N LEU A 177 11.29 -0.72 -13.00
CA LEU A 177 11.59 -2.11 -12.65
C LEU A 177 10.90 -3.06 -13.64
N VAL A 178 9.57 -3.07 -13.67
CA VAL A 178 8.80 -4.05 -14.41
C VAL A 178 7.84 -3.34 -15.36
N ALA A 179 8.10 -3.45 -16.66
CA ALA A 179 7.20 -2.94 -17.68
C ALA A 179 5.85 -3.69 -17.65
N GLY A 180 4.75 -2.95 -17.74
CA GLY A 180 3.40 -3.52 -17.78
C GLY A 180 2.91 -4.17 -16.48
N PHE A 181 3.62 -3.99 -15.36
CA PHE A 181 3.19 -4.55 -14.07
C PHE A 181 1.90 -3.90 -13.58
N LYS A 182 0.86 -4.70 -13.32
CA LYS A 182 -0.49 -4.18 -13.07
C LYS A 182 -0.78 -3.90 -11.60
N PHE A 183 0.01 -4.46 -10.68
CA PHE A 183 -0.34 -4.53 -9.25
C PHE A 183 -1.72 -5.17 -9.07
N SER A 184 -1.90 -6.36 -9.63
CA SER A 184 -3.13 -7.13 -9.48
C SER A 184 -3.48 -7.36 -8.00
N TYR A 185 -4.78 -7.48 -7.73
CA TYR A 185 -5.29 -7.77 -6.39
C TYR A 185 -4.68 -9.05 -5.81
N THR A 186 -4.55 -10.10 -6.61
CA THR A 186 -3.98 -11.39 -6.20
C THR A 186 -2.50 -11.26 -5.80
N TRP A 187 -1.71 -10.48 -6.54
CA TRP A 187 -0.34 -10.16 -6.17
C TRP A 187 -0.29 -9.40 -4.84
N LEU A 188 -1.13 -8.37 -4.68
CA LEU A 188 -1.17 -7.56 -3.47
C LEU A 188 -1.58 -8.38 -2.24
N GLN A 189 -2.53 -9.30 -2.39
CA GLN A 189 -2.94 -10.21 -1.32
C GLN A 189 -1.80 -11.14 -0.89
N LYS A 190 -1.11 -11.77 -1.84
CA LYS A 190 0.08 -12.59 -1.54
C LYS A 190 1.17 -11.76 -0.88
N TRP A 191 1.38 -10.53 -1.37
CA TRP A 191 2.37 -9.61 -0.82
C TRP A 191 2.04 -9.23 0.63
N LYS A 192 0.78 -8.92 0.92
CA LYS A 192 0.32 -8.66 2.29
C LYS A 192 0.54 -9.87 3.20
N GLN A 193 0.16 -11.07 2.75
CA GLN A 193 0.38 -12.31 3.52
C GLN A 193 1.85 -12.54 3.84
N ALA A 194 2.74 -12.32 2.86
CA ALA A 194 4.18 -12.50 3.00
C ALA A 194 4.81 -11.62 4.08
N TYR A 195 4.37 -10.37 4.15
CA TYR A 195 4.87 -9.38 5.11
C TYR A 195 4.03 -9.33 6.39
N GLY A 196 3.07 -10.25 6.53
CA GLY A 196 2.18 -10.31 7.69
C GLY A 196 1.33 -9.05 7.85
N ILE A 197 0.81 -8.50 6.77
CA ILE A 197 -0.03 -7.30 6.73
C ILE A 197 -1.50 -7.73 6.61
N THR A 198 -2.36 -7.11 7.42
CA THR A 198 -3.80 -7.39 7.45
C THR A 198 -4.59 -6.12 7.81
N GLN A 199 -5.90 -6.12 7.58
CA GLN A 199 -6.74 -5.04 8.05
C GLN A 199 -6.93 -5.10 9.56
N ARG A 200 -6.52 -4.04 10.25
CA ARG A 200 -6.66 -3.88 11.71
C ARG A 200 -7.61 -2.74 12.02
N ARG A 201 -8.37 -2.91 13.10
CA ARG A 201 -9.19 -1.83 13.66
C ARG A 201 -8.26 -0.77 14.26
N GLN A 202 -8.51 0.48 13.93
CA GLN A 202 -7.83 1.61 14.53
C GLN A 202 -8.27 1.74 15.99
N THR A 203 -7.29 1.87 16.88
CA THR A 203 -7.55 1.90 18.34
C THR A 203 -7.30 3.27 18.94
N LYS A 204 -6.57 4.14 18.23
CA LYS A 204 -6.20 5.45 18.75
C LYS A 204 -6.19 6.51 17.66
N ILE A 205 -6.95 7.57 17.89
CA ILE A 205 -6.84 8.81 17.12
C ILE A 205 -5.78 9.66 17.81
N VAL A 206 -4.78 10.11 17.08
CA VAL A 206 -3.74 10.98 17.64
C VAL A 206 -3.71 12.28 16.82
N SER A 207 -3.92 13.41 17.50
CA SER A 207 -3.71 14.73 16.89
C SER A 207 -2.23 15.06 16.83
N GLU A 208 -1.83 15.87 15.85
CA GLU A 208 -0.45 16.34 15.69
C GLU A 208 0.10 17.01 16.96
N VAL A 209 -0.74 17.81 17.62
CA VAL A 209 -0.44 18.49 18.90
C VAL A 209 -0.08 17.48 20.01
N ASN A 210 -0.74 16.31 20.03
CA ASN A 210 -0.47 15.26 21.01
C ASN A 210 0.85 14.52 20.77
N ILE A 211 1.37 14.52 19.54
CA ILE A 211 2.65 13.89 19.20
C ILE A 211 3.79 14.80 19.63
N VAL A 212 3.74 16.06 19.20
CA VAL A 212 4.79 17.06 19.44
C VAL A 212 4.97 17.31 20.94
N ASN A 213 3.87 17.35 21.69
CA ASN A 213 3.90 17.70 23.11
C ASN A 213 3.69 16.49 24.03
N LYS A 214 3.90 15.26 23.56
CA LYS A 214 3.55 14.04 24.32
C LYS A 214 4.10 14.04 25.74
N ASP A 215 5.37 14.38 25.91
CA ASP A 215 6.04 14.37 27.22
C ASP A 215 5.54 15.52 28.12
N ILE A 216 5.26 16.68 27.53
CA ILE A 216 4.69 17.84 28.23
C ILE A 216 3.28 17.52 28.71
N ILE A 217 2.46 16.89 27.86
CA ILE A 217 1.08 16.49 28.19
C ILE A 217 1.09 15.44 29.31
N LEU A 218 2.02 14.47 29.26
CA LEU A 218 2.17 13.47 30.31
C LEU A 218 2.59 14.09 31.64
N ALA A 219 3.55 15.02 31.63
CA ALA A 219 3.99 15.72 32.83
C ALA A 219 2.84 16.54 33.45
N LYS A 220 2.14 17.34 32.63
CA LYS A 220 0.97 18.12 33.06
C LYS A 220 -0.16 17.25 33.59
N GLY A 221 -0.38 16.08 32.98
CA GLY A 221 -1.38 15.12 33.42
C GLY A 221 -1.06 14.56 34.80
N LYS A 222 0.21 14.25 35.08
CA LYS A 222 0.64 13.78 36.42
C LYS A 222 0.44 14.85 37.49
N THR A 223 0.92 16.08 37.24
CA THR A 223 0.75 17.19 38.20
C THR A 223 -0.72 17.49 38.45
N PHE A 224 -1.56 17.49 37.41
CA PHE A 224 -3.00 17.69 37.57
C PHE A 224 -3.65 16.61 38.45
N VAL A 225 -3.30 15.33 38.27
CA VAL A 225 -3.84 14.23 39.09
C VAL A 225 -3.41 14.35 40.55
N GLU A 226 -2.18 14.76 40.80
CA GLU A 226 -1.66 15.00 42.15
C GLU A 226 -2.44 16.14 42.84
N GLU A 227 -2.54 17.30 42.18
CA GLU A 227 -3.29 18.46 42.68
C GLU A 227 -4.79 18.13 42.91
N ALA A 228 -5.42 17.44 41.97
CA ALA A 228 -6.83 17.06 42.09
C ALA A 228 -7.06 16.09 43.26
N ARG A 229 -6.14 15.14 43.50
CA ARG A 229 -6.22 14.23 44.66
C ARG A 229 -6.10 14.98 45.98
N GLU A 230 -5.19 15.95 46.08
CA GLU A 230 -5.04 16.78 47.28
C GLU A 230 -6.30 17.57 47.60
N ILE A 231 -6.96 18.12 46.58
CA ILE A 231 -8.22 18.85 46.74
C ILE A 231 -9.34 17.89 47.13
N MET A 232 -9.46 16.76 46.43
CA MET A 232 -10.50 15.75 46.70
C MET A 232 -10.44 15.19 48.12
N MET A 233 -9.25 15.03 48.71
CA MET A 233 -9.10 14.55 50.10
C MET A 233 -9.75 15.47 51.14
N LYS A 234 -10.01 16.74 50.80
CA LYS A 234 -10.67 17.71 51.68
C LYS A 234 -12.19 17.55 51.73
N PHE A 235 -12.75 16.74 50.84
CA PHE A 235 -14.19 16.51 50.73
C PHE A 235 -14.52 15.02 50.88
N PRO A 236 -15.65 14.66 51.50
CA PRO A 236 -16.10 13.29 51.51
C PRO A 236 -16.44 12.84 50.07
N LEU A 237 -16.20 11.57 49.74
CA LEU A 237 -16.36 11.02 48.39
C LEU A 237 -17.76 11.26 47.78
N ASN A 238 -18.80 11.32 48.63
CA ASN A 238 -20.17 11.58 48.20
C ASN A 238 -20.43 13.04 47.79
N ALA A 239 -19.50 13.96 48.06
CA ALA A 239 -19.55 15.36 47.64
C ALA A 239 -18.71 15.62 46.37
N VAL A 240 -18.02 14.60 45.84
CA VAL A 240 -17.22 14.70 44.61
C VAL A 240 -18.03 14.14 43.44
N VAL A 241 -18.37 15.00 42.48
CA VAL A 241 -19.13 14.61 41.29
C VAL A 241 -18.23 14.70 40.06
N ASN A 242 -18.25 13.66 39.23
CA ASN A 242 -17.61 13.71 37.93
C ASN A 242 -18.53 14.44 36.94
N ALA A 243 -18.07 15.56 36.40
CA ALA A 243 -18.71 16.26 35.29
C ALA A 243 -17.72 16.31 34.14
N ASP A 244 -18.02 15.59 33.05
CA ASP A 244 -17.18 15.56 31.87
C ASP A 244 -18.00 15.87 30.61
N GLN A 245 -17.36 16.51 29.65
CA GLN A 245 -17.93 16.82 28.35
C GLN A 245 -17.36 15.85 27.31
N SER A 246 -18.24 15.05 26.71
CA SER A 246 -17.85 14.18 25.61
C SER A 246 -17.91 14.92 24.27
N GLY A 247 -16.78 15.01 23.59
CA GLY A 247 -16.70 15.45 22.20
C GLY A 247 -17.05 14.30 21.26
N PHE A 248 -18.06 14.48 20.40
CA PHE A 248 -18.37 13.55 19.32
C PHE A 248 -17.68 14.01 18.04
N VAL A 249 -16.84 13.16 17.47
CA VAL A 249 -16.26 13.39 16.14
C VAL A 249 -17.38 13.19 15.11
N LYS A 250 -17.72 14.25 14.38
CA LYS A 250 -18.72 14.20 13.29
C LYS A 250 -18.13 13.74 11.95
N GLU A 251 -16.80 13.66 11.85
CA GLU A 251 -16.11 13.19 10.65
C GLU A 251 -16.21 11.67 10.55
N MET A 252 -16.69 11.19 9.39
CA MET A 252 -16.64 9.77 9.07
C MET A 252 -15.20 9.40 8.71
N ILE A 253 -14.58 8.61 9.58
CA ILE A 253 -13.22 8.11 9.39
C ILE A 253 -13.31 6.61 9.16
N LYS A 254 -12.54 6.08 8.18
CA LYS A 254 -12.39 4.63 8.01
C LYS A 254 -11.85 4.05 9.31
N ASN A 255 -12.60 3.15 9.94
CA ASN A 255 -12.25 2.54 11.23
C ASN A 255 -11.16 1.46 11.15
N ARG A 256 -10.74 1.09 9.93
CA ARG A 256 -9.72 0.07 9.65
C ARG A 256 -8.62 0.63 8.78
N THR A 257 -7.43 0.07 8.96
CA THR A 257 -6.24 0.36 8.15
C THR A 257 -5.40 -0.89 8.02
N LEU A 258 -4.56 -0.96 7.00
CA LEU A 258 -3.58 -2.04 6.86
C LEU A 258 -2.45 -1.85 7.90
N ASP A 259 -2.20 -2.89 8.68
CA ASP A 259 -1.14 -2.95 9.69
C ASP A 259 -0.68 -4.41 9.89
N PHE A 260 0.37 -4.62 10.67
CA PHE A 260 0.95 -5.92 10.97
C PHE A 260 0.01 -6.83 11.76
N ILE A 261 0.09 -8.12 11.47
CA ILE A 261 -0.53 -9.17 12.27
C ILE A 261 -0.01 -9.05 13.72
N GLY A 262 -0.94 -9.09 14.67
CA GLY A 262 -0.63 -8.98 16.10
C GLY A 262 -0.45 -7.53 16.60
N ALA A 263 -0.53 -6.51 15.74
CA ALA A 263 -0.51 -5.12 16.19
C ALA A 263 -1.68 -4.84 17.15
N LYS A 264 -1.34 -4.43 18.39
CA LYS A 264 -2.30 -4.08 19.44
C LYS A 264 -2.71 -2.61 19.39
N ASN A 265 -1.74 -1.73 19.11
CA ASN A 265 -1.95 -0.30 19.06
C ASN A 265 -1.81 0.17 17.62
N VAL A 266 -2.93 0.55 17.02
CA VAL A 266 -3.00 1.06 15.65
C VAL A 266 -3.46 2.50 15.73
N SER A 267 -2.51 3.42 15.62
CA SER A 267 -2.74 4.86 15.66
C SER A 267 -2.77 5.45 14.26
N PHE A 268 -3.70 6.36 14.03
CA PHE A 268 -3.71 7.19 12.83
C PHE A 268 -3.78 8.66 13.22
N TYR A 269 -3.31 9.51 12.31
CA TYR A 269 -3.22 10.94 12.55
C TYR A 269 -4.33 11.70 11.86
N VAL A 270 -4.93 12.64 12.60
CA VAL A 270 -5.93 13.57 12.08
C VAL A 270 -5.33 14.97 12.16
N ASN A 271 -5.20 15.60 11.00
CA ASN A 271 -4.91 17.03 10.92
C ASN A 271 -6.21 17.78 11.13
N TYR A 272 -6.44 18.23 12.36
CA TYR A 272 -7.45 19.24 12.62
C TYR A 272 -6.97 20.55 12.00
N HIS A 273 -7.40 20.84 10.77
CA HIS A 273 -7.38 22.22 10.30
C HIS A 273 -8.31 23.00 11.24
N ARG A 274 -7.74 23.93 12.00
CA ARG A 274 -8.52 24.86 12.83
C ARG A 274 -9.50 25.59 11.90
N CYS A 275 -10.78 25.27 12.03
CA CYS A 275 -11.85 26.14 11.58
C CYS A 275 -11.91 27.40 12.46
#